data_AF-A0A932ZGK7-F1
#
_entry.id   AF-A0A932ZGK7-F1
#
_cell.length_a   1.000
_cell.length_b   1.000
_cell.length_c   1.000
_cell.angle_alpha   90.00
_cell.angle_beta   90.00
_cell.angle_gamma   90.00
#
_symmetry.space_group_name_H-M   'P 1'
#
loop_
_entity.id
_entity.type
_entity.pdbx_description
1 polymer ?
#
loop_
_entity_poly.entity_id
_entity_poly.type
_entity_poly.pdbx_seq_one_letter_code
_entity_poly.pdbx_strand_id
1 'polypeptide(L)'
;MVKHWQQVALAVVSLMVIGLVAGTTHFERRVEKQKVLFYQLQLLRTSVQLFKVIHHRNPHSLEELVKIEYRFTEHEMPRKFLEFPPYNFEGKFVDPFGTLYSYDAKTGQIKSLSKGFQYW
;
A
#
# COMPACT_ATOMS: atom_id res chain seq x y z
N MET A 1 -43.79 27.12 21.45
CA MET A 1 -43.89 26.02 20.47
C MET A 1 -42.86 26.14 19.32
N VAL A 2 -42.67 27.32 18.73
CA VAL A 2 -41.74 27.54 17.58
C VAL A 2 -40.25 27.26 17.91
N LYS A 3 -39.80 27.55 19.13
CA LYS A 3 -38.39 27.39 19.57
C LYS A 3 -37.92 25.92 19.54
N HIS A 4 -38.77 24.97 19.91
CA HIS A 4 -38.40 23.54 19.89
C HIS A 4 -38.28 22.99 18.46
N TRP A 5 -39.11 23.49 17.54
CA TRP A 5 -39.03 23.12 16.12
C TRP A 5 -37.73 23.59 15.47
N GLN A 6 -37.27 24.80 15.80
CA GLN A 6 -35.98 25.31 15.32
C GLN A 6 -34.80 24.46 15.85
N GLN A 7 -34.85 24.05 17.12
CA GLN A 7 -33.81 23.19 17.71
C GLN A 7 -33.78 21.80 17.06
N VAL A 8 -34.94 21.21 16.77
CA VAL A 8 -35.03 19.91 16.09
C VAL A 8 -34.54 20.03 14.65
N ALA A 9 -34.94 21.06 13.91
CA ALA A 9 -34.49 21.29 12.55
C ALA A 9 -32.96 21.47 12.47
N LEU A 10 -32.39 22.26 13.38
CA LEU A 10 -30.94 22.41 13.48
C LEU A 10 -30.24 21.08 13.81
N ALA A 11 -30.78 20.30 14.75
CA ALA A 11 -30.21 18.99 15.10
C ALA A 11 -30.21 18.01 13.91
N VAL A 12 -31.29 17.98 13.12
CA VAL A 12 -31.39 17.12 11.92
C VAL A 12 -30.39 17.55 10.86
N VAL A 13 -30.28 18.86 10.58
CA VAL A 13 -29.31 19.38 9.61
C VAL A 13 -27.87 19.10 10.08
N SER A 14 -27.56 19.29 11.37
CA SER A 14 -26.25 18.97 11.91
C SER A 14 -25.92 17.48 11.79
N LEU A 15 -26.86 16.58 12.10
CA LEU A 15 -26.69 15.14 11.90
C LEU A 15 -26.45 14.77 10.43
N MET A 16 -27.16 15.42 9.51
CA MET A 16 -27.00 15.20 8.07
C MET A 16 -25.61 15.62 7.60
N VAL A 17 -25.12 16.79 8.04
CA VAL A 17 -23.78 17.27 7.69
C VAL A 17 -22.70 16.34 8.25
N ILE A 18 -22.83 15.90 9.50
CA ILE A 18 -21.90 14.93 10.11
C ILE A 18 -21.87 13.62 9.32
N GLY A 19 -23.05 13.12 8.94
CA GLY A 19 -23.18 11.91 8.12
C GLY A 19 -22.50 12.04 6.76
N LEU A 20 -22.68 13.19 6.08
CA LEU A 20 -22.04 13.46 4.81
C LEU A 20 -20.52 13.53 4.94
N VAL A 21 -20.00 14.26 5.93
CA VAL A 21 -18.55 14.38 6.17
C VAL A 21 -17.93 13.03 6.52
N ALA A 22 -18.58 12.23 7.37
CA ALA A 22 -18.11 10.89 7.69
C ALA A 22 -18.10 9.97 6.45
N GLY A 23 -19.13 10.07 5.60
CA GLY A 23 -19.22 9.33 4.35
C GLY A 23 -18.12 9.70 3.35
N THR A 24 -17.90 11.00 3.11
CA THR A 24 -16.88 11.47 2.17
C THR A 24 -15.48 11.12 2.64
N THR A 25 -15.15 11.37 3.91
CA THR A 25 -13.83 11.05 4.47
C THR A 25 -13.52 9.55 4.43
N HIS A 26 -14.52 8.70 4.63
CA HIS A 26 -14.34 7.25 4.50
C HIS A 26 -14.06 6.84 3.04
N PHE A 27 -14.75 7.46 2.08
CA PHE A 27 -14.55 7.20 0.65
C PHE A 27 -13.17 7.68 0.18
N GLU A 28 -12.78 8.90 0.54
CA GLU A 28 -11.47 9.48 0.20
C GLU A 28 -10.33 8.60 0.72
N ARG A 29 -10.37 8.19 1.99
CA ARG A 29 -9.37 7.27 2.57
C ARG A 29 -9.26 5.97 1.78
N ARG A 30 -10.37 5.43 1.29
CA ARG A 30 -10.36 4.20 0.49
C ARG A 30 -9.68 4.42 -0.86
N VAL A 31 -9.98 5.53 -1.55
CA VAL A 31 -9.35 5.90 -2.82
C VAL A 31 -7.85 6.15 -2.65
N GLU A 32 -7.46 6.83 -1.58
CA GLU A 32 -6.04 7.04 -1.25
C GLU A 32 -5.31 5.71 -1.04
N LYS A 33 -5.89 4.78 -0.25
CA LYS A 33 -5.31 3.44 -0.05
C LYS A 33 -5.16 2.67 -1.36
N GLN A 34 -6.11 2.79 -2.29
CA GLN A 34 -6.00 2.18 -3.62
C GLN A 34 -4.83 2.74 -4.42
N LYS A 35 -4.66 4.07 -4.43
CA LYS A 35 -3.53 4.71 -5.11
C LYS A 35 -2.20 4.27 -4.50
N VAL A 36 -2.10 4.26 -3.17
CA VAL A 36 -0.90 3.79 -2.47
C VAL A 36 -0.61 2.32 -2.80
N LEU A 37 -1.64 1.47 -2.85
CA LEU A 37 -1.49 0.06 -3.20
C LEU A 37 -0.91 -0.11 -4.60
N PHE A 38 -1.44 0.62 -5.57
CA PHE A 38 -0.95 0.61 -6.95
C PHE A 38 0.54 0.97 -7.01
N TYR A 39 0.95 2.06 -6.35
CA TYR A 39 2.35 2.47 -6.30
C TYR A 39 3.24 1.45 -5.56
N GLN A 40 2.77 0.88 -4.45
CA GLN A 40 3.53 -0.14 -3.72
C GLN A 40 3.73 -1.40 -4.57
N LEU A 41 2.70 -1.88 -5.28
CA LEU A 41 2.82 -3.02 -6.19
C LEU A 41 3.80 -2.72 -7.32
N GLN A 42 3.70 -1.54 -7.94
CA GLN A 42 4.62 -1.12 -8.99
C GLN A 42 6.06 -1.04 -8.48
N LEU A 43 6.28 -0.45 -7.30
CA LEU A 43 7.59 -0.37 -6.67
C LEU A 43 8.16 -1.76 -6.42
N LEU A 44 7.42 -2.65 -5.74
CA LEU A 44 7.86 -4.01 -5.43
C LEU A 44 8.20 -4.79 -6.70
N ARG A 45 7.38 -4.70 -7.74
CA ARG A 45 7.65 -5.37 -9.03
C ARG A 45 8.87 -4.82 -9.71
N THR A 46 9.05 -3.50 -9.70
CA THR A 46 10.24 -2.86 -10.28
C THR A 46 11.50 -3.27 -9.51
N SER A 47 11.44 -3.36 -8.19
CA SER A 47 12.53 -3.87 -7.34
C SER A 47 12.86 -5.33 -7.65
N VAL A 48 11.86 -6.20 -7.83
CA VAL A 48 12.08 -7.60 -8.26
C VAL A 48 12.72 -7.67 -9.64
N GLN A 49 12.24 -6.86 -10.59
CA GLN A 49 12.83 -6.82 -11.94
C GLN A 49 14.28 -6.31 -11.90
N LEU A 50 14.56 -5.26 -11.13
CA LEU A 50 15.93 -4.76 -10.95
C LEU A 50 16.84 -5.82 -10.34
N PHE A 51 16.36 -6.52 -9.30
CA PHE A 51 17.08 -7.65 -8.70
C PHE A 51 17.39 -8.72 -9.74
N LYS A 52 16.38 -9.08 -10.56
CA LYS A 52 16.53 -10.06 -11.63
C LYS A 52 17.54 -9.65 -12.70
N VAL A 53 17.57 -8.37 -13.07
CA VAL A 53 18.53 -7.85 -14.04
C VAL A 53 19.96 -7.93 -13.49
N ILE A 54 20.17 -7.56 -12.23
CA ILE A 54 21.50 -7.53 -11.62
C ILE A 54 22.02 -8.93 -11.25
N HIS A 55 21.17 -9.77 -10.67
CA HIS A 55 21.56 -11.09 -10.15
C HIS A 55 21.20 -12.26 -11.07
N HIS A 56 20.60 -12.01 -12.23
CA HIS A 56 20.15 -13.02 -13.21
C HIS A 56 19.19 -14.09 -12.64
N ARG A 57 18.54 -13.82 -11.51
CA ARG A 57 17.54 -14.70 -10.87
C ARG A 57 16.47 -13.91 -10.16
N ASN A 58 15.31 -14.51 -9.93
CA ASN A 58 14.32 -13.91 -9.03
C ASN A 58 14.81 -14.00 -7.57
N PRO A 59 14.41 -13.05 -6.70
CA PRO A 59 14.64 -13.21 -5.27
C PRO A 59 13.84 -14.39 -4.72
N HIS A 60 14.37 -15.08 -3.72
CA HIS A 60 13.69 -16.19 -3.05
C HIS A 60 12.55 -15.70 -2.17
N SER A 61 12.65 -14.48 -1.65
CA SER A 61 11.62 -13.83 -0.85
C SER A 61 11.70 -12.31 -0.98
N LEU A 62 10.63 -11.60 -0.60
CA LEU A 62 10.61 -10.13 -0.67
C LEU A 62 11.60 -9.50 0.33
N GLU A 63 11.90 -10.18 1.44
CA GLU A 63 12.88 -9.74 2.43
C GLU A 63 14.30 -9.67 1.84
N GLU A 64 14.58 -10.46 0.80
CA GLU A 64 15.86 -10.42 0.11
C GLU A 64 16.11 -9.05 -0.56
N LEU A 65 15.05 -8.40 -1.07
CA LEU A 65 15.13 -7.06 -1.67
C LEU A 65 15.55 -5.96 -0.69
N VAL A 66 15.34 -6.20 0.61
CA VAL A 66 15.64 -5.24 1.69
C VAL A 66 17.02 -5.51 2.29
N LYS A 67 17.47 -6.77 2.26
CA LYS A 67 18.73 -7.22 2.86
C LYS A 67 19.91 -7.10 1.89
N ILE A 68 19.69 -7.36 0.61
CA ILE A 68 20.76 -7.35 -0.38
C ILE A 68 20.94 -5.92 -0.91
N GLU A 69 22.19 -5.51 -0.96
CA GLU A 69 22.61 -4.25 -1.54
C GLU A 69 23.28 -4.50 -2.89
N TYR A 70 23.17 -3.54 -3.79
CA TYR A 70 23.85 -3.55 -5.08
C TYR A 70 24.64 -2.25 -5.28
N ARG A 71 25.66 -2.32 -6.14
CA ARG A 71 26.46 -1.18 -6.58
C ARG A 71 26.45 -1.17 -8.11
N PHE A 72 26.13 -0.03 -8.72
CA PHE A 72 26.22 0.09 -10.18
C PHE A 72 27.68 0.23 -10.65
N THR A 73 28.51 0.90 -9.85
CA THR A 73 29.94 1.08 -10.10
C THR A 73 30.74 0.88 -8.82
N GLU A 74 32.03 0.56 -8.91
CA GLU A 74 32.87 0.25 -7.74
C GLU A 74 33.01 1.43 -6.75
N HIS A 75 32.77 2.66 -7.23
CA HIS A 75 32.98 3.90 -6.47
C HIS A 75 31.67 4.48 -5.92
N GLU A 76 30.53 3.84 -6.20
CA GLU A 76 29.23 4.26 -5.71
C GLU A 76 28.87 3.63 -4.37
N MET A 77 28.10 4.37 -3.58
CA MET A 77 27.52 3.87 -2.34
C MET A 77 26.56 2.70 -2.64
N PRO A 78 26.60 1.63 -1.82
CA PRO A 78 25.65 0.55 -1.95
C PRO A 78 24.21 1.06 -1.79
N ARG A 79 23.32 0.58 -2.66
CA ARG A 79 21.89 0.89 -2.62
C ARG A 79 21.09 -0.38 -2.38
N LYS A 80 19.94 -0.24 -1.73
CA LYS A 80 19.00 -1.34 -1.55
C LYS A 80 18.04 -1.41 -2.74
N PHE A 81 17.58 -2.61 -3.06
CA PHE A 81 16.51 -2.77 -4.06
C PHE A 81 15.18 -2.21 -3.57
N LEU A 82 14.98 -2.18 -2.25
CA LEU A 82 13.82 -1.60 -1.60
C LEU A 82 14.21 -0.88 -0.30
N GLU A 83 14.18 0.45 -0.32
CA GLU A 83 14.60 1.29 0.82
C GLU A 83 13.52 1.37 1.90
N PHE A 84 12.25 1.52 1.50
CA PHE A 84 11.11 1.72 2.40
C PHE A 84 10.10 0.58 2.23
N PRO A 85 10.39 -0.61 2.78
CA PRO A 85 9.47 -1.75 2.69
C PRO A 85 8.17 -1.48 3.48
N PRO A 86 6.99 -1.82 2.92
CA PRO A 86 5.72 -1.66 3.61
C PRO A 86 5.53 -2.80 4.63
N TYR A 87 6.21 -2.72 5.77
CA TYR A 87 6.11 -3.70 6.84
C TYR A 87 4.96 -3.42 7.81
N ASN A 88 4.37 -4.49 8.35
CA ASN A 88 3.62 -4.42 9.60
C ASN A 88 4.55 -4.55 10.82
N PHE A 89 3.98 -4.48 12.02
CA PHE A 89 4.72 -4.66 13.27
C PHE A 89 5.41 -6.04 13.42
N GLU A 90 4.98 -7.04 12.65
CA GLU A 90 5.58 -8.38 12.60
C GLU A 90 6.71 -8.49 11.57
N GLY A 91 7.05 -7.41 10.86
CA GLY A 91 8.06 -7.40 9.81
C GLY A 91 7.62 -8.08 8.50
N LYS A 92 6.31 -8.27 8.28
CA LYS A 92 5.75 -8.85 7.06
C LYS A 92 5.30 -7.78 6.08
N PHE A 93 5.45 -8.05 4.78
CA PHE A 93 4.98 -7.17 3.72
C PHE A 93 3.45 -7.09 3.70
N VAL A 94 2.91 -5.93 4.03
CA VAL A 94 1.48 -5.64 4.05
C VAL A 94 1.11 -4.52 3.10
N ASP A 95 -0.06 -4.62 2.52
CA ASP A 95 -0.65 -3.59 1.70
C ASP A 95 -1.33 -2.49 2.54
N PRO A 96 -1.79 -1.38 1.92
CA PRO A 96 -2.43 -0.27 2.65
C PRO A 96 -3.78 -0.62 3.31
N PHE A 97 -4.34 -1.78 2.99
CA PHE A 97 -5.54 -2.33 3.64
C PHE A 97 -5.19 -3.22 4.82
N GLY A 98 -3.91 -3.49 5.08
CA GLY A 98 -3.42 -4.35 6.15
C GLY A 98 -3.38 -5.82 5.77
N THR A 99 -3.56 -6.16 4.49
CA THR A 99 -3.49 -7.54 4.01
C THR A 99 -2.09 -7.86 3.52
N LEU A 100 -1.65 -9.10 3.67
CA LEU A 100 -0.33 -9.53 3.21
C LEU A 100 -0.20 -9.49 1.69
N TYR A 101 1.00 -9.18 1.20
CA TYR A 101 1.38 -9.46 -0.17
C TYR A 101 1.70 -10.94 -0.35
N SER A 102 1.32 -11.49 -1.50
CA SER A 102 1.71 -12.81 -1.97
C SER A 102 2.83 -12.66 -2.99
N TYR A 103 3.90 -13.45 -2.83
CA TYR A 103 5.03 -13.49 -3.73
C TYR A 103 5.29 -14.92 -4.21
N ASP A 104 5.47 -15.08 -5.51
CA ASP A 104 5.89 -16.34 -6.13
C ASP A 104 7.34 -16.21 -6.61
N ALA A 105 8.26 -16.89 -5.93
CA ALA A 105 9.68 -16.87 -6.27
C ALA A 105 10.01 -17.46 -7.64
N LYS A 106 9.18 -18.40 -8.15
CA LYS A 106 9.42 -19.03 -9.46
C LYS A 106 9.12 -18.06 -10.59
N THR A 107 8.02 -17.33 -10.48
CA THR A 107 7.56 -16.41 -11.54
C THR A 107 8.01 -14.96 -11.30
N GLY A 108 8.38 -14.60 -10.07
CA GLY A 108 8.67 -13.23 -9.65
C GLY A 108 7.41 -12.37 -9.51
N GLN A 109 6.22 -12.98 -9.55
CA GLN A 109 4.96 -12.25 -9.45
C GLN A 109 4.65 -11.85 -8.01
N ILE A 110 4.20 -10.61 -7.85
CA ILE A 110 3.75 -10.03 -6.58
C ILE A 110 2.29 -9.63 -6.73
N LYS A 111 1.45 -10.00 -5.78
CA LYS A 111 0.01 -9.69 -5.76
C LYS A 111 -0.40 -9.28 -4.35
N SER A 112 -1.36 -8.37 -4.24
CA SER A 112 -2.05 -8.13 -2.97
C SER A 112 -3.11 -9.20 -2.74
N LEU A 113 -3.26 -9.66 -1.50
CA LEU A 113 -4.36 -10.55 -1.11
C LEU A 113 -5.65 -9.79 -0.77
N SER A 114 -5.65 -8.46 -0.84
CA SER A 114 -6.85 -7.64 -0.64
C SER A 114 -7.89 -7.90 -1.72
N LYS A 115 -9.15 -8.05 -1.29
CA LYS A 115 -10.28 -8.36 -2.18
C LYS A 115 -10.49 -7.26 -3.21
N GLY A 116 -10.45 -7.64 -4.49
CA GLY A 116 -10.67 -6.74 -5.64
C GLY A 116 -9.38 -6.21 -6.27
N PHE A 117 -8.20 -6.53 -5.71
CA PHE A 117 -6.91 -6.01 -6.17
C PHE A 117 -5.90 -7.11 -6.50
N GLN A 118 -6.34 -8.37 -6.58
CA GLN A 118 -5.44 -9.51 -6.75
C GLN A 118 -4.75 -9.56 -8.13
N TYR A 119 -5.33 -8.87 -9.11
CA TYR A 119 -4.87 -8.84 -10.52
C TYR A 119 -4.33 -7.48 -10.95
N TRP A 120 -4.27 -6.51 -10.03
CA TRP A 120 -3.60 -5.24 -10.29
C TRP A 120 -2.11 -5.45 -10.45
#